data_AF-A0A7Y5D7Z9-F1
#
_entry.id   AF-A0A7Y5D7Z9-F1
#
_cell.length_a   1.000
_cell.length_b   1.000
_cell.length_c   1.000
_cell.angle_alpha   90.00
_cell.angle_beta   90.00
_cell.angle_gamma   90.00
#
_symmetry.space_group_name_H-M   'P 1'
#
loop_
_entity.id
_entity.type
_entity.pdbx_description
1 polymer ?
#
loop_
_entity_poly.entity_id
_entity_poly.type
_entity_poly.pdbx_seq_one_letter_code
_entity_poly.pdbx_strand_id
1 'polypeptide(L)'
;MLFFRKIVLLFAMLCAASACLLSSQARGTDIETVLMPGQVIRGHAKTESTCAACHRSFDKEAQPALCMACHKDVAADIRAKRGFHGRGAAKACRTCHTDHKGRNAQIASFDKKTFRHNLTDYELLGAHKTVTCDSCHPPAAKYRDAPSTCIGCHKDDDTHKGTLGRDCAKCHGPVDWKKSSFDHNKTDFALRGKHAVAKCAACHTRPPAELKLGTECIACHRKDDSHKGSMGTACANCHTENAWKETKFDHSKTRFPLLGRHALTECSGCHRQANVFRGAPTECVACHKAKDVHAGTLGTDCKDCHQPRAWKPSQGFDHAKTRFPLFGKHRDAACLGCHKGPKLFRGIASACNDCHKKDDPHKGRNGAECQSCHNAASWKQISFDHAKATRFPLLGGHRPLTCKSCHKNDAHREKLDMQCVSCHAEKDPHQGKLGRDCARCHVADSWTKVVVDHNRTAFPLLGRHQVTECKGCHTDKLYQGAPKACVACHVKNDSHSGKLGQKCETCHNARSWSLWEFDHAKQTHFPLIGAHESLKCDNCHKTARKDDIALPLACGSCHSGDDIHNGAFGNRCERCHSSTSFKDILPNSR
;
A
#
# COMPACT_ATOMS: atom_id res chain seq x y z
N MET A 1 -63.44 -47.79 -138.89
CA MET A 1 -64.31 -46.90 -138.08
C MET A 1 -63.71 -46.56 -136.70
N LEU A 2 -62.42 -46.18 -136.63
CA LEU A 2 -61.75 -45.79 -135.37
C LEU A 2 -61.37 -44.30 -135.31
N PHE A 3 -61.68 -43.54 -136.36
CA PHE A 3 -61.40 -42.11 -136.46
C PHE A 3 -62.51 -41.21 -135.89
N PHE A 4 -63.75 -41.72 -135.77
CA PHE A 4 -64.90 -40.94 -135.29
C PHE A 4 -65.10 -40.96 -133.76
N ARG A 5 -64.42 -41.86 -133.04
CA ARG A 5 -64.55 -41.98 -131.57
C ARG A 5 -63.56 -41.12 -130.77
N LYS A 6 -62.52 -40.59 -131.42
CA LYS A 6 -61.52 -39.72 -130.75
C LYS A 6 -61.86 -38.22 -130.82
N ILE A 7 -62.73 -37.79 -131.73
CA ILE A 7 -63.11 -36.38 -131.87
C ILE A 7 -64.19 -35.97 -130.84
N VAL A 8 -65.06 -36.90 -130.41
CA VAL A 8 -66.09 -36.62 -129.40
C VAL A 8 -65.50 -36.53 -127.97
N LEU A 9 -64.35 -37.17 -127.70
CA LEU A 9 -63.69 -37.08 -126.39
C LEU A 9 -62.81 -35.82 -126.22
N LEU A 10 -62.33 -35.20 -127.31
CA LEU A 10 -61.61 -33.93 -127.22
C LEU A 10 -62.55 -32.72 -127.03
N PHE A 11 -63.79 -32.78 -127.51
CA PHE A 11 -64.76 -31.68 -127.28
C PHE A 11 -65.38 -31.69 -125.88
N ALA A 12 -65.48 -32.86 -125.23
CA ALA A 12 -65.95 -32.95 -123.84
C ALA A 12 -64.88 -32.53 -122.81
N MET A 13 -63.58 -32.61 -123.12
CA MET A 13 -62.53 -32.09 -122.23
C MET A 13 -62.28 -30.58 -122.39
N LEU A 14 -62.63 -29.97 -123.53
CA LEU A 14 -62.47 -28.51 -123.71
C LEU A 14 -63.60 -27.69 -123.04
N CYS A 15 -64.79 -28.27 -122.83
CA CYS A 15 -65.89 -27.61 -122.12
C CYS A 15 -65.82 -27.76 -120.58
N ALA A 16 -65.08 -28.74 -120.05
CA ALA A 16 -64.84 -28.87 -118.60
C ALA A 16 -63.62 -28.06 -118.10
N ALA A 17 -62.74 -27.61 -119.00
CA ALA A 17 -61.59 -26.76 -118.67
C ALA A 17 -61.84 -25.24 -118.84
N SER A 18 -63.00 -24.85 -119.39
CA SER A 18 -63.35 -23.43 -119.61
C SER A 18 -64.42 -22.89 -118.64
N ALA A 19 -64.87 -23.67 -117.66
CA ALA A 19 -65.84 -23.26 -116.63
C ALA A 19 -65.23 -23.04 -115.23
N CYS A 20 -63.89 -23.04 -115.11
CA CYS A 20 -63.14 -22.71 -113.88
C CYS A 20 -62.26 -21.45 -114.03
N LEU A 21 -62.51 -20.64 -115.04
CA LEU A 21 -61.88 -19.33 -115.24
C LEU A 21 -62.97 -18.29 -115.41
N LEU A 22 -63.66 -17.95 -114.31
CA LEU A 22 -64.41 -16.71 -114.05
C LEU A 22 -65.27 -16.88 -112.79
N SER A 23 -64.62 -17.18 -111.67
CA SER A 23 -65.12 -16.76 -110.37
C SER A 23 -64.02 -15.92 -109.72
N SER A 24 -63.76 -14.78 -110.35
CA SER A 24 -63.38 -13.58 -109.62
C SER A 24 -64.49 -13.33 -108.60
N GLN A 25 -64.34 -13.94 -107.42
CA GLN A 25 -64.89 -13.31 -106.23
C GLN A 25 -64.19 -11.96 -106.14
N ALA A 26 -64.83 -10.95 -106.68
CA ALA A 26 -64.67 -9.59 -106.23
C ALA A 26 -64.89 -9.65 -104.72
N ARG A 27 -63.80 -9.74 -103.95
CA ARG A 27 -63.83 -9.30 -102.57
C ARG A 27 -64.21 -7.84 -102.66
N GLY A 28 -65.45 -7.52 -102.32
CA GLY A 28 -65.86 -6.14 -102.13
C GLY A 28 -64.83 -5.52 -101.20
N THR A 29 -63.98 -4.66 -101.73
CA THR A 29 -63.20 -3.74 -100.91
C THR A 29 -64.23 -2.86 -100.25
N ASP A 30 -64.52 -3.12 -98.98
CA ASP A 30 -65.27 -2.18 -98.16
C ASP A 30 -64.61 -0.81 -98.33
N ILE A 31 -65.44 0.21 -98.59
CA ILE A 31 -64.98 1.57 -98.84
C ILE A 31 -64.05 2.06 -97.70
N GLU A 32 -64.26 1.55 -96.49
CA GLU A 32 -63.47 1.81 -95.29
C GLU A 32 -62.03 1.27 -95.40
N THR A 33 -61.81 0.14 -96.07
CA THR A 33 -60.47 -0.46 -96.28
C THR A 33 -59.65 0.39 -97.27
N VAL A 34 -60.32 1.00 -98.26
CA VAL A 34 -59.72 1.94 -99.22
C VAL A 34 -59.34 3.27 -98.56
N LEU A 35 -60.09 3.67 -97.53
CA LEU A 35 -59.87 4.89 -96.75
C LEU A 35 -58.89 4.72 -95.58
N MET A 36 -58.27 3.54 -95.41
CA MET A 36 -57.30 3.32 -94.34
C MET A 36 -56.00 4.09 -94.59
N PRO A 37 -55.48 4.85 -93.61
CA PRO A 37 -54.23 5.61 -93.75
C PRO A 37 -52.98 4.75 -94.01
N GLY A 38 -53.07 3.44 -93.75
CA GLY A 38 -51.98 2.48 -93.90
C GLY A 38 -52.32 1.17 -93.21
N GLN A 39 -51.50 0.14 -93.45
CA GLN A 39 -51.61 -1.15 -92.77
C GLN A 39 -51.53 -0.97 -91.25
N VAL A 40 -52.34 -1.71 -90.50
CA VAL A 40 -52.23 -1.75 -89.03
C VAL A 40 -50.93 -2.44 -88.59
N ILE A 41 -50.51 -2.27 -87.33
CA ILE A 41 -49.32 -2.96 -86.81
C ILE A 41 -49.46 -4.48 -86.86
N ARG A 42 -48.34 -5.21 -86.78
CA ARG A 42 -48.33 -6.68 -86.81
C ARG A 42 -49.24 -7.32 -85.75
N GLY A 43 -49.32 -6.74 -84.56
CA GLY A 43 -50.17 -7.24 -83.46
C GLY A 43 -51.67 -7.20 -83.75
N HIS A 44 -52.12 -6.30 -84.62
CA HIS A 44 -53.54 -6.15 -84.99
C HIS A 44 -53.84 -6.58 -86.42
N ALA A 45 -52.87 -7.19 -87.13
CA ALA A 45 -53.04 -7.60 -88.52
C ALA A 45 -54.24 -8.53 -88.77
N LYS A 46 -54.64 -9.32 -87.76
CA LYS A 46 -55.79 -10.23 -87.84
C LYS A 46 -57.16 -9.52 -87.76
N THR A 47 -57.19 -8.29 -87.25
CA THR A 47 -58.43 -7.49 -87.06
C THR A 47 -58.52 -6.33 -88.05
N GLU A 48 -57.59 -6.24 -89.00
CA GLU A 48 -57.49 -5.15 -89.97
C GLU A 48 -58.73 -4.98 -90.85
N SER A 49 -59.39 -6.09 -91.21
CA SER A 49 -60.61 -6.08 -92.01
C SER A 49 -61.89 -5.90 -91.19
N THR A 50 -61.79 -5.58 -89.90
CA THR A 50 -62.94 -5.40 -89.01
C THR A 50 -62.85 -4.03 -88.34
N CYS A 51 -63.11 -2.98 -89.12
CA CYS A 51 -62.97 -1.59 -88.70
C CYS A 51 -63.77 -1.26 -87.43
N ALA A 52 -64.98 -1.84 -87.30
CA ALA A 52 -65.85 -1.70 -86.13
C ALA A 52 -65.27 -2.26 -84.81
N ALA A 53 -64.25 -3.12 -84.87
CA ALA A 53 -63.56 -3.62 -83.68
C ALA A 53 -62.72 -2.52 -83.00
N CYS A 54 -62.30 -1.51 -83.77
CA CYS A 54 -61.45 -0.42 -83.29
C CYS A 54 -62.11 0.95 -83.41
N HIS A 55 -63.10 1.14 -84.29
CA HIS A 55 -63.76 2.40 -84.58
C HIS A 55 -65.26 2.33 -84.32
N ARG A 56 -65.83 3.42 -83.80
CA ARG A 56 -67.27 3.63 -83.74
C ARG A 56 -67.62 4.85 -84.59
N SER A 57 -68.48 4.67 -85.59
CA SER A 57 -68.86 5.74 -86.51
C SER A 57 -69.46 6.91 -85.75
N PHE A 58 -68.94 8.11 -86.02
CA PHE A 58 -69.35 9.39 -85.43
C PHE A 58 -69.21 9.51 -83.88
N ASP A 59 -68.54 8.57 -83.21
CA ASP A 59 -68.35 8.57 -81.76
C ASP A 59 -66.89 8.25 -81.39
N LYS A 60 -66.06 9.30 -81.39
CA LYS A 60 -64.63 9.21 -81.05
C LYS A 60 -64.39 9.00 -79.55
N GLU A 61 -65.37 9.30 -78.71
CA GLU A 61 -65.24 9.22 -77.25
C GLU A 61 -65.48 7.80 -76.71
N ALA A 62 -66.28 6.98 -77.40
CA ALA A 62 -66.46 5.57 -77.06
C ALA A 62 -65.29 4.67 -77.48
N GLN A 63 -64.39 5.16 -78.35
CA GLN A 63 -63.30 4.35 -78.92
C GLN A 63 -62.33 3.74 -77.88
N PRO A 64 -61.92 4.43 -76.79
CA PRO A 64 -61.08 3.84 -75.75
C PRO A 64 -61.68 2.59 -75.09
N ALA A 65 -63.01 2.50 -74.99
CA ALA A 65 -63.68 1.34 -74.41
C ALA A 65 -63.48 0.07 -75.27
N LEU A 66 -63.44 0.22 -76.60
CA LEU A 66 -63.15 -0.88 -77.53
C LEU A 66 -61.71 -1.38 -77.35
N CYS A 67 -60.74 -0.47 -77.21
CA CYS A 67 -59.36 -0.84 -76.93
C CYS A 67 -59.25 -1.63 -75.61
N MET A 68 -59.93 -1.15 -74.56
CA MET A 68 -59.91 -1.78 -73.23
C MET A 68 -60.64 -3.13 -73.18
N ALA A 69 -61.58 -3.40 -74.08
CA ALA A 69 -62.26 -4.69 -74.16
C ALA A 69 -61.29 -5.83 -74.54
N CYS A 70 -60.34 -5.55 -75.43
CA CYS A 70 -59.26 -6.48 -75.81
C CYS A 70 -58.05 -6.39 -74.85
N HIS A 71 -57.64 -5.18 -74.46
CA HIS A 71 -56.50 -4.96 -73.56
C HIS A 71 -56.91 -4.98 -72.08
N LYS A 72 -57.41 -6.13 -71.62
CA LYS A 72 -57.99 -6.30 -70.27
C LYS A 72 -57.04 -5.89 -69.14
N ASP A 73 -55.73 -6.15 -69.26
CA ASP A 73 -54.74 -5.79 -68.24
C ASP A 73 -54.55 -4.27 -68.13
N VAL A 74 -54.51 -3.58 -69.28
CA VAL A 74 -54.42 -2.10 -69.31
C VAL A 74 -55.69 -1.49 -68.75
N ALA A 75 -56.85 -2.05 -69.09
CA ALA A 75 -58.13 -1.64 -68.53
C ALA A 75 -58.17 -1.84 -67.00
N ALA A 76 -57.61 -2.94 -66.49
CA ALA A 76 -57.49 -3.19 -65.07
C ALA A 76 -56.56 -2.18 -64.38
N ASP A 77 -55.42 -1.84 -64.99
CA ASP A 77 -54.48 -0.86 -64.47
C ASP A 77 -55.10 0.53 -64.35
N ILE A 78 -55.82 0.96 -65.38
CA ILE A 78 -56.58 2.23 -65.37
C ILE A 78 -57.62 2.24 -64.26
N ARG A 79 -58.43 1.19 -64.12
CA ARG A 79 -59.46 1.08 -63.07
C ARG A 79 -58.85 1.09 -61.67
N ALA A 80 -57.73 0.37 -61.48
CA ALA A 80 -57.06 0.24 -60.19
C ALA A 80 -56.07 1.39 -59.90
N LYS A 81 -55.94 2.37 -60.81
CA LYS A 81 -54.97 3.48 -60.71
C LYS A 81 -53.54 3.01 -60.42
N ARG A 82 -53.15 1.89 -61.04
CA ARG A 82 -51.82 1.28 -60.92
C ARG A 82 -51.12 1.25 -62.27
N GLY A 83 -49.81 1.02 -62.25
CA GLY A 83 -48.96 1.02 -63.44
C GLY A 83 -48.93 2.36 -64.15
N PHE A 84 -48.20 2.42 -65.26
CA PHE A 84 -48.06 3.66 -66.03
C PHE A 84 -49.41 4.17 -66.58
N HIS A 85 -50.25 3.28 -67.10
CA HIS A 85 -51.54 3.67 -67.70
C HIS A 85 -52.58 4.13 -66.66
N GLY A 86 -52.52 3.65 -65.42
CA GLY A 86 -53.45 4.08 -64.36
C GLY A 86 -52.99 5.27 -63.53
N ARG A 87 -51.67 5.51 -63.43
CA ARG A 87 -51.09 6.65 -62.69
C ARG A 87 -50.75 7.85 -63.58
N GLY A 88 -50.54 7.63 -64.88
CA GLY A 88 -50.28 8.69 -65.85
C GLY A 88 -51.50 9.59 -66.09
N ALA A 89 -51.27 10.79 -66.65
CA ALA A 89 -52.35 11.70 -67.00
C ALA A 89 -53.32 11.03 -68.00
N ALA A 90 -54.63 11.10 -67.74
CA ALA A 90 -55.67 10.54 -68.57
C ALA A 90 -55.69 11.22 -69.95
N LYS A 91 -54.96 10.64 -70.91
CA LYS A 91 -54.92 11.06 -72.31
C LYS A 91 -55.66 10.01 -73.15
N ALA A 92 -56.26 10.45 -74.25
CA ALA A 92 -56.84 9.52 -75.22
C ALA A 92 -55.75 8.55 -75.74
N CYS A 93 -56.05 7.25 -75.84
CA CYS A 93 -55.08 6.20 -76.19
C CYS A 93 -54.28 6.52 -77.46
N ARG A 94 -54.97 7.07 -78.48
CA ARG A 94 -54.40 7.50 -79.77
C ARG A 94 -53.29 8.56 -79.69
N THR A 95 -53.17 9.25 -78.56
CA THR A 95 -52.13 10.27 -78.34
C THR A 95 -50.75 9.64 -78.25
N CYS A 96 -50.68 8.41 -77.74
CA CYS A 96 -49.44 7.66 -77.59
C CYS A 96 -49.42 6.42 -78.49
N HIS A 97 -50.59 5.88 -78.87
CA HIS A 97 -50.71 4.67 -79.69
C HIS A 97 -51.08 4.99 -81.15
N THR A 98 -50.24 4.57 -82.09
CA THR A 98 -50.48 4.72 -83.54
C THR A 98 -50.51 3.36 -84.25
N ASP A 99 -51.67 2.99 -84.79
CA ASP A 99 -51.87 1.65 -85.37
C ASP A 99 -51.59 1.58 -86.88
N HIS A 100 -52.02 2.58 -87.65
CA HIS A 100 -51.97 2.58 -89.12
C HIS A 100 -50.62 2.99 -89.74
N LYS A 101 -49.50 2.78 -89.03
CA LYS A 101 -48.15 3.16 -89.52
C LYS A 101 -47.38 2.00 -90.16
N GLY A 102 -48.04 0.87 -90.39
CA GLY A 102 -47.45 -0.33 -90.99
C GLY A 102 -47.01 -1.38 -89.98
N ARG A 103 -46.76 -2.60 -90.49
CA ARG A 103 -46.54 -3.81 -89.68
C ARG A 103 -45.40 -3.71 -88.67
N ASN A 104 -44.36 -2.96 -89.00
CA ASN A 104 -43.14 -2.84 -88.20
C ASN A 104 -43.11 -1.57 -87.35
N ALA A 105 -44.16 -0.76 -87.36
CA ALA A 105 -44.22 0.45 -86.55
C ALA A 105 -44.28 0.12 -85.06
N GLN A 106 -43.56 0.89 -84.26
CA GLN A 106 -43.73 0.86 -82.80
C GLN A 106 -45.07 1.52 -82.46
N ILE A 107 -46.01 0.74 -81.91
CA ILE A 107 -47.36 1.23 -81.60
C ILE A 107 -47.30 2.43 -80.66
N ALA A 108 -46.42 2.40 -79.65
CA ALA A 108 -46.17 3.52 -78.77
C ALA A 108 -44.68 3.86 -78.77
N SER A 109 -44.36 5.11 -79.12
CA SER A 109 -43.01 5.64 -79.06
C SER A 109 -42.87 6.48 -77.80
N PHE A 110 -41.89 6.14 -76.96
CA PHE A 110 -41.50 6.92 -75.80
C PHE A 110 -39.98 6.99 -75.72
N ASP A 111 -39.48 8.13 -75.26
CA ASP A 111 -38.05 8.31 -75.05
C ASP A 111 -37.64 7.69 -73.70
N LYS A 112 -36.78 6.68 -73.78
CA LYS A 112 -36.26 5.96 -72.62
C LYS A 112 -35.45 6.86 -71.69
N LYS A 113 -34.81 7.92 -72.20
CA LYS A 113 -33.96 8.83 -71.40
C LYS A 113 -34.77 9.79 -70.55
N THR A 114 -35.94 10.20 -71.02
CA THR A 114 -36.82 11.15 -70.33
C THR A 114 -38.00 10.50 -69.61
N PHE A 115 -38.09 9.17 -69.66
CA PHE A 115 -39.16 8.42 -69.00
C PHE A 115 -39.12 8.59 -67.47
N ARG A 116 -40.26 8.99 -66.90
CA ARG A 116 -40.38 9.30 -65.48
C ARG A 116 -40.99 8.15 -64.69
N HIS A 117 -40.18 7.49 -63.87
CA HIS A 117 -40.61 6.35 -63.04
C HIS A 117 -41.57 6.72 -61.90
N ASN A 118 -41.66 7.99 -61.49
CA ASN A 118 -42.67 8.44 -60.52
C ASN A 118 -44.11 8.37 -61.07
N LEU A 119 -44.28 8.09 -62.37
CA LEU A 119 -45.57 7.82 -63.01
C LEU A 119 -45.93 6.32 -63.04
N THR A 120 -45.12 5.46 -62.40
CA THR A 120 -45.37 4.01 -62.32
C THR A 120 -45.60 3.59 -60.88
N ASP A 121 -45.73 2.28 -60.64
CA ASP A 121 -45.83 1.72 -59.29
C ASP A 121 -44.49 1.65 -58.55
N TYR A 122 -43.36 1.98 -59.23
CA TYR A 122 -42.03 1.92 -58.64
C TYR A 122 -41.28 3.24 -58.89
N GLU A 123 -41.27 4.10 -57.88
CA GLU A 123 -40.46 5.32 -57.90
C GLU A 123 -38.98 4.98 -57.67
N LEU A 124 -38.09 5.48 -58.53
CA LEU A 124 -36.66 5.29 -58.36
C LEU A 124 -36.14 6.20 -57.24
N LEU A 125 -35.76 5.58 -56.13
CA LEU A 125 -35.19 6.23 -54.95
C LEU A 125 -33.75 5.78 -54.71
N GLY A 126 -32.93 6.69 -54.16
CA GLY A 126 -31.53 6.40 -53.84
C GLY A 126 -30.71 5.95 -55.05
N ALA A 127 -29.93 4.88 -54.88
CA ALA A 127 -29.07 4.31 -55.92
C ALA A 127 -29.85 3.80 -57.16
N HIS A 128 -31.14 3.50 -57.02
CA HIS A 128 -31.97 3.08 -58.16
C HIS A 128 -32.15 4.19 -59.22
N LYS A 129 -31.82 5.45 -58.91
CA LYS A 129 -31.87 6.54 -59.90
C LYS A 129 -30.76 6.47 -60.96
N THR A 130 -29.67 5.75 -60.67
CA THR A 130 -28.47 5.73 -61.50
C THR A 130 -28.18 4.36 -62.14
N VAL A 131 -29.01 3.35 -61.88
CA VAL A 131 -28.87 2.02 -62.50
C VAL A 131 -29.30 2.07 -63.97
N THR A 132 -28.74 1.18 -64.79
CA THR A 132 -29.09 1.11 -66.21
C THR A 132 -30.47 0.46 -66.40
N CYS A 133 -31.16 0.81 -67.49
CA CYS A 133 -32.52 0.31 -67.75
C CYS A 133 -32.58 -1.22 -67.80
N ASP A 134 -31.56 -1.84 -68.42
CA ASP A 134 -31.52 -3.29 -68.65
C ASP A 134 -31.33 -4.10 -67.35
N SER A 135 -30.83 -3.47 -66.27
CA SER A 135 -30.75 -4.10 -64.95
C SER A 135 -32.13 -4.37 -64.33
N CYS A 136 -33.15 -3.61 -64.72
CA CYS A 136 -34.53 -3.79 -64.25
C CYS A 136 -35.46 -4.32 -65.35
N HIS A 137 -35.13 -4.05 -66.62
CA HIS A 137 -35.94 -4.39 -67.79
C HIS A 137 -35.16 -5.26 -68.80
N PRO A 138 -35.13 -6.59 -68.60
CA PRO A 138 -34.44 -7.50 -69.50
C PRO A 138 -34.98 -7.41 -70.95
N PRO A 139 -34.15 -7.52 -71.99
CA PRO A 139 -34.55 -7.32 -73.40
C PRO A 139 -35.71 -8.18 -73.91
N ALA A 140 -35.94 -9.35 -73.30
CA ALA A 140 -37.02 -10.28 -73.68
C ALA A 140 -38.28 -10.16 -72.82
N ALA A 141 -38.26 -9.35 -71.75
CA ALA A 141 -39.37 -9.16 -70.82
C ALA A 141 -40.18 -7.91 -71.18
N LYS A 142 -41.49 -7.92 -70.91
CA LYS A 142 -42.29 -6.71 -71.02
C LYS A 142 -41.91 -5.77 -69.87
N TYR A 143 -41.75 -4.49 -70.15
CA TYR A 143 -41.42 -3.47 -69.13
C TYR A 143 -42.39 -3.49 -67.93
N ARG A 144 -43.66 -3.83 -68.16
CA ARG A 144 -44.70 -3.92 -67.13
C ARG A 144 -44.53 -5.09 -66.15
N ASP A 145 -43.74 -6.10 -66.49
CA ASP A 145 -43.58 -7.34 -65.70
C ASP A 145 -42.32 -7.29 -64.81
N ALA A 146 -41.62 -6.16 -64.78
CA ALA A 146 -40.45 -5.98 -63.93
C ALA A 146 -40.82 -6.15 -62.44
N PRO A 147 -40.04 -6.91 -61.64
CA PRO A 147 -40.30 -7.06 -60.22
C PRO A 147 -40.24 -5.72 -59.48
N SER A 148 -41.22 -5.46 -58.61
CA SER A 148 -41.30 -4.22 -57.81
C SER A 148 -41.02 -4.44 -56.32
N THR A 149 -40.77 -5.68 -55.89
CA THR A 149 -40.41 -6.01 -54.51
C THR A 149 -38.90 -6.10 -54.35
N CYS A 150 -38.38 -5.69 -53.20
CA CYS A 150 -36.93 -5.71 -52.93
C CYS A 150 -36.33 -7.10 -53.20
N ILE A 151 -36.93 -8.14 -52.64
CA ILE A 151 -36.47 -9.53 -52.78
C ILE A 151 -36.63 -10.09 -54.20
N GLY A 152 -37.48 -9.48 -55.03
CA GLY A 152 -37.64 -9.87 -56.43
C GLY A 152 -36.39 -9.60 -57.27
N CYS A 153 -35.61 -8.59 -56.88
CA CYS A 153 -34.35 -8.23 -57.54
C CYS A 153 -33.13 -8.57 -56.66
N HIS A 154 -33.22 -8.36 -55.35
CA HIS A 154 -32.12 -8.49 -54.38
C HIS A 154 -32.16 -9.80 -53.60
N LYS A 155 -32.60 -10.89 -54.24
CA LYS A 155 -32.68 -12.21 -53.58
C LYS A 155 -31.30 -12.69 -53.10
N ASP A 156 -30.29 -12.54 -53.96
CA ASP A 156 -28.94 -13.03 -53.70
C ASP A 156 -28.13 -12.05 -52.82
N ASP A 157 -28.61 -10.82 -52.66
CA ASP A 157 -28.02 -9.79 -51.81
C ASP A 157 -28.51 -9.87 -50.34
N ASP A 158 -29.49 -10.73 -50.03
CA ASP A 158 -30.03 -10.86 -48.68
C ASP A 158 -29.02 -11.53 -47.73
N THR A 159 -28.31 -10.70 -46.97
CA THR A 159 -27.38 -11.14 -45.93
C THR A 159 -28.05 -11.91 -44.80
N HIS A 160 -29.37 -11.78 -44.62
CA HIS A 160 -30.13 -12.47 -43.57
C HIS A 160 -30.54 -13.88 -43.99
N LYS A 161 -30.39 -14.27 -45.25
CA LYS A 161 -30.75 -15.60 -45.78
C LYS A 161 -32.20 -16.00 -45.42
N GLY A 162 -33.12 -15.04 -45.43
CA GLY A 162 -34.53 -15.24 -45.09
C GLY A 162 -34.87 -15.31 -43.59
N THR A 163 -33.88 -15.23 -42.68
CA THR A 163 -34.12 -15.34 -41.22
C THR A 163 -34.94 -14.19 -40.63
N LEU A 164 -35.02 -13.04 -41.31
CA LEU A 164 -35.82 -11.89 -40.89
C LEU A 164 -37.11 -11.69 -41.71
N GLY A 165 -37.46 -12.65 -42.57
CA GLY A 165 -38.60 -12.55 -43.47
C GLY A 165 -38.29 -11.80 -44.77
N ARG A 166 -39.32 -11.56 -45.59
CA ARG A 166 -39.20 -11.05 -46.98
C ARG A 166 -39.51 -9.56 -47.13
N ASP A 167 -40.00 -8.92 -46.08
CA ASP A 167 -40.44 -7.53 -46.09
C ASP A 167 -39.31 -6.60 -45.63
N CYS A 168 -38.33 -6.40 -46.51
CA CYS A 168 -37.11 -5.65 -46.20
C CYS A 168 -37.42 -4.20 -45.78
N ALA A 169 -38.50 -3.62 -46.31
CA ALA A 169 -38.90 -2.22 -46.08
C ALA A 169 -39.29 -1.92 -44.63
N LYS A 170 -39.58 -2.95 -43.82
CA LYS A 170 -39.80 -2.79 -42.37
C LYS A 170 -38.56 -2.38 -41.59
N CYS A 171 -37.38 -2.65 -42.16
CA CYS A 171 -36.10 -2.39 -41.50
C CYS A 171 -35.20 -1.49 -42.37
N HIS A 172 -35.10 -1.75 -43.67
CA HIS A 172 -34.19 -1.06 -44.58
C HIS A 172 -34.91 -0.05 -45.46
N GLY A 173 -34.27 1.09 -45.68
CA GLY A 173 -34.73 2.10 -46.64
C GLY A 173 -33.99 2.00 -47.98
N PRO A 174 -34.63 2.37 -49.12
CA PRO A 174 -34.00 2.33 -50.44
C PRO A 174 -32.92 3.43 -50.65
N VAL A 175 -32.82 4.39 -49.74
CA VAL A 175 -31.84 5.49 -49.81
C VAL A 175 -30.56 5.17 -49.03
N ASP A 176 -30.68 4.60 -47.83
CA ASP A 176 -29.55 4.21 -46.99
C ASP A 176 -29.76 2.77 -46.49
N TRP A 177 -29.41 1.80 -47.34
CA TRP A 177 -29.64 0.39 -47.08
C TRP A 177 -28.87 -0.13 -45.87
N LYS A 178 -27.67 0.42 -45.62
CA LYS A 178 -26.79 -0.04 -44.52
C LYS A 178 -27.37 0.31 -43.14
N LYS A 179 -28.19 1.36 -43.06
CA LYS A 179 -28.86 1.77 -41.83
C LYS A 179 -30.22 1.09 -41.69
N SER A 180 -30.37 0.30 -40.63
CA SER A 180 -31.70 -0.17 -40.22
C SER A 180 -32.45 0.95 -39.50
N SER A 181 -33.72 1.11 -39.87
CA SER A 181 -34.70 2.01 -39.25
C SER A 181 -35.54 1.35 -38.16
N PHE A 182 -35.38 0.04 -37.96
CA PHE A 182 -36.13 -0.71 -36.95
C PHE A 182 -35.66 -0.35 -35.54
N ASP A 183 -36.61 0.02 -34.68
CA ASP A 183 -36.36 0.47 -33.31
C ASP A 183 -36.94 -0.53 -32.30
N HIS A 184 -36.04 -1.26 -31.63
CA HIS A 184 -36.42 -2.22 -30.59
C HIS A 184 -37.05 -1.57 -29.34
N ASN A 185 -36.90 -0.26 -29.12
CA ASN A 185 -37.53 0.40 -27.97
C ASN A 185 -39.06 0.47 -28.10
N LYS A 186 -39.61 0.18 -29.29
CA LYS A 186 -41.05 0.13 -29.57
C LYS A 186 -41.66 -1.26 -29.43
N THR A 187 -40.88 -2.26 -29.00
CA THR A 187 -41.35 -3.64 -28.80
C THR A 187 -41.39 -3.98 -27.32
N ASP A 188 -41.95 -5.15 -27.00
CA ASP A 188 -42.01 -5.67 -25.63
C ASP A 188 -40.61 -5.95 -25.02
N PHE A 189 -39.56 -5.96 -25.85
CA PHE A 189 -38.18 -6.15 -25.41
C PHE A 189 -37.27 -5.04 -25.98
N ALA A 190 -37.16 -3.96 -25.21
CA ALA A 190 -36.23 -2.88 -25.50
C ALA A 190 -34.78 -3.34 -25.29
N LEU A 191 -33.95 -3.22 -26.33
CA LEU A 191 -32.53 -3.56 -26.27
C LEU A 191 -31.76 -2.51 -25.46
N ARG A 192 -31.53 -2.80 -24.17
CA ARG A 192 -30.81 -1.95 -23.23
C ARG A 192 -29.47 -2.57 -22.81
N GLY A 193 -28.58 -1.72 -22.30
CA GLY A 193 -27.28 -2.15 -21.82
C GLY A 193 -26.47 -2.89 -22.87
N LYS A 194 -25.93 -4.06 -22.51
CA LYS A 194 -25.15 -4.88 -23.45
C LYS A 194 -25.98 -5.45 -24.62
N HIS A 195 -27.30 -5.51 -24.49
CA HIS A 195 -28.18 -5.93 -25.59
C HIS A 195 -28.34 -4.87 -26.67
N ALA A 196 -28.03 -3.59 -26.40
CA ALA A 196 -28.17 -2.50 -27.36
C ALA A 196 -27.30 -2.67 -28.63
N VAL A 197 -26.22 -3.44 -28.53
CA VAL A 197 -25.30 -3.74 -29.64
C VAL A 197 -25.43 -5.17 -30.15
N ALA A 198 -26.46 -5.91 -29.70
CA ALA A 198 -26.69 -7.29 -30.13
C ALA A 198 -27.12 -7.32 -31.61
N LYS A 199 -26.55 -8.25 -32.38
CA LYS A 199 -26.98 -8.50 -33.76
C LYS A 199 -28.32 -9.23 -33.75
N CYS A 200 -29.20 -8.93 -34.71
CA CYS A 200 -30.53 -9.55 -34.82
C CYS A 200 -30.48 -11.09 -34.76
N ALA A 201 -29.52 -11.71 -35.46
CA ALA A 201 -29.33 -13.16 -35.53
C ALA A 201 -28.99 -13.82 -34.18
N ALA A 202 -28.55 -13.06 -33.17
CA ALA A 202 -28.31 -13.59 -31.83
C ALA A 202 -29.63 -14.00 -31.14
N CYS A 203 -30.75 -13.37 -31.51
CA CYS A 203 -32.06 -13.61 -30.93
C CYS A 203 -33.03 -14.22 -31.96
N HIS A 204 -33.01 -13.73 -33.20
CA HIS A 204 -33.90 -14.14 -34.28
C HIS A 204 -33.23 -15.19 -35.17
N THR A 205 -33.44 -16.46 -34.85
CA THR A 205 -32.99 -17.61 -35.65
C THR A 205 -33.95 -18.00 -36.77
N ARG A 206 -35.16 -17.43 -36.75
CA ARG A 206 -36.21 -17.57 -37.76
C ARG A 206 -37.02 -16.25 -37.81
N PRO A 207 -37.89 -16.06 -38.83
CA PRO A 207 -38.65 -14.82 -38.98
C PRO A 207 -39.37 -14.41 -37.69
N PRO A 208 -39.32 -13.13 -37.28
CA PRO A 208 -39.94 -12.66 -36.04
C PRO A 208 -41.43 -13.00 -35.92
N ALA A 209 -42.16 -13.06 -37.03
CA ALA A 209 -43.57 -13.46 -37.05
C ALA A 209 -43.81 -14.92 -36.58
N GLU A 210 -42.79 -15.77 -36.67
CA GLU A 210 -42.84 -17.20 -36.35
C GLU A 210 -42.11 -17.54 -35.04
N LEU A 211 -41.44 -16.57 -34.42
CA LEU A 211 -40.64 -16.76 -33.21
C LEU A 211 -41.18 -15.94 -32.05
N LYS A 212 -41.85 -16.61 -31.10
CA LYS A 212 -42.21 -16.02 -29.81
C LYS A 212 -41.04 -16.14 -28.83
N LEU A 213 -40.26 -15.08 -28.69
CA LEU A 213 -39.22 -14.98 -27.66
C LEU A 213 -39.84 -14.56 -26.32
N GLY A 214 -39.39 -15.17 -25.22
CA GLY A 214 -39.72 -14.71 -23.88
C GLY A 214 -38.91 -13.47 -23.50
N THR A 215 -39.48 -12.58 -22.70
CA THR A 215 -38.83 -11.33 -22.23
C THR A 215 -38.04 -11.52 -20.93
N GLU A 216 -38.24 -12.64 -20.25
CA GLU A 216 -37.50 -12.98 -19.03
C GLU A 216 -36.05 -13.40 -19.33
N CYS A 217 -35.11 -13.03 -18.46
CA CYS A 217 -33.68 -13.31 -18.66
C CYS A 217 -33.42 -14.80 -18.95
N ILE A 218 -34.10 -15.68 -18.20
CA ILE A 218 -33.93 -17.14 -18.30
C ILE A 218 -34.46 -17.73 -19.61
N ALA A 219 -35.31 -17.01 -20.35
CA ALA A 219 -35.80 -17.47 -21.64
C ALA A 219 -34.65 -17.59 -22.66
N CYS A 220 -33.65 -16.71 -22.56
CA CYS A 220 -32.48 -16.70 -23.42
C CYS A 220 -31.21 -17.24 -22.71
N HIS A 221 -31.02 -16.91 -21.43
CA HIS A 221 -29.78 -17.18 -20.69
C HIS A 221 -29.83 -18.42 -19.81
N ARG A 222 -30.71 -19.40 -20.09
CA ARG A 222 -30.81 -20.64 -19.28
C ARG A 222 -29.50 -21.41 -19.20
N LYS A 223 -28.74 -21.45 -20.29
CA LYS A 223 -27.44 -22.13 -20.37
C LYS A 223 -26.32 -21.34 -19.69
N ASP A 224 -26.50 -20.03 -19.55
CA ASP A 224 -25.52 -19.11 -18.95
C ASP A 224 -25.73 -18.97 -17.42
N ASP A 225 -26.83 -19.50 -16.89
CA ASP A 225 -27.12 -19.45 -15.46
C ASP A 225 -26.15 -20.31 -14.65
N SER A 226 -25.17 -19.65 -14.05
CA SER A 226 -24.17 -20.26 -13.17
C SER A 226 -24.79 -20.87 -11.91
N HIS A 227 -26.01 -20.45 -11.53
CA HIS A 227 -26.71 -20.95 -10.36
C HIS A 227 -27.48 -22.25 -10.61
N LYS A 228 -27.62 -22.67 -11.87
CA LYS A 228 -28.37 -23.88 -12.27
C LYS A 228 -29.80 -23.91 -11.70
N GLY A 229 -30.46 -22.76 -11.65
CA GLY A 229 -31.83 -22.59 -11.15
C GLY A 229 -31.98 -22.47 -9.64
N SER A 230 -30.89 -22.57 -8.85
CA SER A 230 -30.95 -22.49 -7.38
C SER A 230 -31.34 -21.12 -6.82
N MET A 231 -31.21 -20.06 -7.63
CA MET A 231 -31.53 -18.67 -7.27
C MET A 231 -32.82 -18.15 -7.92
N GLY A 232 -33.58 -19.02 -8.61
CA GLY A 232 -34.86 -18.68 -9.20
C GLY A 232 -34.72 -17.92 -10.52
N THR A 233 -35.83 -17.38 -11.03
CA THR A 233 -35.87 -16.74 -12.36
C THR A 233 -35.77 -15.22 -12.33
N ALA A 234 -35.91 -14.61 -11.15
CA ALA A 234 -35.86 -13.16 -10.98
C ALA A 234 -34.41 -12.63 -10.95
N CYS A 235 -33.63 -12.90 -12.00
CA CYS A 235 -32.21 -12.56 -12.09
C CYS A 235 -31.95 -11.06 -11.88
N ALA A 236 -32.89 -10.21 -12.32
CA ALA A 236 -32.85 -8.76 -12.18
C ALA A 236 -32.89 -8.28 -10.72
N ASN A 237 -33.16 -9.13 -9.73
CA ASN A 237 -33.04 -8.77 -8.31
C ASN A 237 -31.58 -8.64 -7.87
N CYS A 238 -30.66 -9.34 -8.55
CA CYS A 238 -29.25 -9.37 -8.19
C CYS A 238 -28.35 -8.85 -9.31
N HIS A 239 -28.64 -9.19 -10.56
CA HIS A 239 -27.83 -8.83 -11.72
C HIS A 239 -28.42 -7.66 -12.51
N THR A 240 -27.60 -7.07 -13.37
CA THR A 240 -28.03 -6.03 -14.32
C THR A 240 -27.60 -6.42 -15.74
N GLU A 241 -28.36 -6.02 -16.75
CA GLU A 241 -27.98 -6.21 -18.17
C GLU A 241 -26.74 -5.39 -18.60
N ASN A 242 -26.26 -4.49 -17.75
CA ASN A 242 -25.07 -3.68 -17.99
C ASN A 242 -23.77 -4.37 -17.52
N ALA A 243 -23.84 -5.02 -16.36
CA ALA A 243 -22.69 -5.62 -15.68
C ALA A 243 -23.10 -6.91 -14.95
N TRP A 244 -23.25 -8.01 -15.69
CA TRP A 244 -23.76 -9.28 -15.13
C TRP A 244 -22.90 -9.87 -14.00
N LYS A 245 -21.59 -9.63 -14.04
CA LYS A 245 -20.65 -10.12 -13.01
C LYS A 245 -20.78 -9.37 -11.68
N GLU A 246 -21.42 -8.20 -11.67
CA GLU A 246 -21.62 -7.39 -10.48
C GLU A 246 -23.03 -7.60 -9.92
N THR A 247 -23.13 -7.73 -8.60
CA THR A 247 -24.43 -7.87 -7.93
C THR A 247 -24.84 -6.54 -7.30
N LYS A 248 -26.11 -6.15 -7.46
CA LYS A 248 -26.65 -4.89 -6.90
C LYS A 248 -27.07 -4.99 -5.44
N PHE A 249 -27.06 -6.19 -4.86
CA PHE A 249 -27.55 -6.41 -3.51
C PHE A 249 -26.47 -6.05 -2.47
N ASP A 250 -26.77 -5.04 -1.66
CA ASP A 250 -25.86 -4.49 -0.67
C ASP A 250 -26.11 -5.06 0.73
N HIS A 251 -25.25 -5.99 1.15
CA HIS A 251 -25.33 -6.60 2.48
C HIS A 251 -25.03 -5.62 3.63
N SER A 252 -24.37 -4.48 3.38
CA SER A 252 -24.09 -3.48 4.42
C SER A 252 -25.36 -2.86 5.00
N LYS A 253 -26.47 -2.92 4.26
CA LYS A 253 -27.80 -2.42 4.65
C LYS A 253 -28.63 -3.45 5.42
N THR A 254 -28.09 -4.65 5.66
CA THR A 254 -28.78 -5.74 6.34
C THR A 254 -28.35 -5.85 7.80
N ARG A 255 -29.06 -6.68 8.58
CA ARG A 255 -28.69 -6.99 9.97
C ARG A 255 -27.38 -7.76 10.12
N PHE A 256 -26.81 -8.25 9.01
CA PHE A 256 -25.54 -8.96 9.00
C PHE A 256 -24.64 -8.41 7.87
N PRO A 257 -23.90 -7.32 8.13
CA PRO A 257 -22.93 -6.82 7.18
C PRO A 257 -21.84 -7.87 6.91
N LEU A 258 -21.61 -8.20 5.64
CA LEU A 258 -20.56 -9.15 5.28
C LEU A 258 -19.19 -8.49 5.48
N LEU A 259 -18.45 -8.97 6.49
CA LEU A 259 -17.12 -8.48 6.84
C LEU A 259 -16.06 -9.57 6.58
N GLY A 260 -14.91 -9.14 6.04
CA GLY A 260 -13.78 -10.03 5.77
C GLY A 260 -14.14 -11.17 4.84
N ARG A 261 -13.80 -12.40 5.22
CA ARG A 261 -14.04 -13.60 4.38
C ARG A 261 -15.52 -13.90 4.12
N HIS A 262 -16.44 -13.39 4.96
CA HIS A 262 -17.87 -13.53 4.69
C HIS A 262 -18.29 -12.79 3.42
N ALA A 263 -17.61 -11.70 3.05
CA ALA A 263 -17.88 -10.96 1.82
C ALA A 263 -17.49 -11.73 0.55
N LEU A 264 -16.62 -12.74 0.68
CA LEU A 264 -16.19 -13.61 -0.42
C LEU A 264 -16.93 -14.96 -0.41
N THR A 265 -17.85 -15.17 0.52
CA THR A 265 -18.60 -16.42 0.65
C THR A 265 -19.76 -16.41 -0.34
N GLU A 266 -19.95 -17.52 -1.05
CA GLU A 266 -21.11 -17.69 -1.92
C GLU A 266 -22.42 -17.57 -1.14
N CYS A 267 -23.46 -17.03 -1.78
CA CYS A 267 -24.77 -16.82 -1.17
C CYS A 267 -25.32 -18.10 -0.52
N SER A 268 -25.11 -19.25 -1.16
CA SER A 268 -25.51 -20.59 -0.70
C SER A 268 -24.87 -21.01 0.64
N GLY A 269 -23.72 -20.45 0.98
CA GLY A 269 -23.04 -20.70 2.26
C GLY A 269 -23.85 -20.20 3.46
N CYS A 270 -24.64 -19.13 3.27
CA CYS A 270 -25.51 -18.56 4.29
C CYS A 270 -27.00 -18.87 4.02
N HIS A 271 -27.43 -18.75 2.76
CA HIS A 271 -28.78 -18.99 2.29
C HIS A 271 -28.92 -20.43 1.76
N ARG A 272 -29.01 -21.38 2.70
CA ARG A 272 -29.01 -22.82 2.38
C ARG A 272 -30.30 -23.31 1.74
N GLN A 273 -31.39 -22.56 1.87
CA GLN A 273 -32.67 -22.88 1.26
C GLN A 273 -32.77 -22.24 -0.12
N ALA A 274 -33.05 -23.04 -1.14
CA ALA A 274 -33.20 -22.55 -2.51
C ALA A 274 -34.31 -21.50 -2.60
N ASN A 275 -34.03 -20.37 -3.26
CA ASN A 275 -34.95 -19.24 -3.43
C ASN A 275 -35.41 -18.56 -2.13
N VAL A 276 -34.79 -18.85 -0.98
CA VAL A 276 -35.13 -18.23 0.32
C VAL A 276 -33.94 -17.47 0.86
N PHE A 277 -33.97 -16.14 0.66
CA PHE A 277 -32.93 -15.23 1.13
C PHE A 277 -33.25 -14.57 2.49
N ARG A 278 -34.44 -14.82 3.05
CA ARG A 278 -34.86 -14.28 4.36
C ARG A 278 -34.57 -15.28 5.48
N GLY A 279 -34.23 -14.76 6.66
CA GLY A 279 -34.12 -15.58 7.88
C GLY A 279 -32.84 -16.41 7.98
N ALA A 280 -31.80 -16.10 7.20
CA ALA A 280 -30.49 -16.72 7.41
C ALA A 280 -29.99 -16.42 8.83
N PRO A 281 -29.45 -17.42 9.56
CA PRO A 281 -29.00 -17.24 10.92
C PRO A 281 -27.79 -16.30 10.96
N THR A 282 -27.81 -15.34 11.89
CA THR A 282 -26.76 -14.33 12.07
C THR A 282 -25.78 -14.66 13.19
N GLU A 283 -26.10 -15.66 14.02
CA GLU A 283 -25.28 -16.06 15.14
C GLU A 283 -24.07 -16.88 14.69
N CYS A 284 -22.88 -16.52 15.19
CA CYS A 284 -21.62 -17.19 14.84
C CYS A 284 -21.71 -18.72 14.99
N VAL A 285 -22.28 -19.17 16.10
CA VAL A 285 -22.40 -20.60 16.43
C VAL A 285 -23.34 -21.35 15.50
N ALA A 286 -24.33 -20.70 14.87
CA ALA A 286 -25.25 -21.35 13.93
C ALA A 286 -24.54 -21.84 12.65
N CYS A 287 -23.36 -21.29 12.35
CA CYS A 287 -22.53 -21.67 11.22
C CYS A 287 -21.20 -22.33 11.65
N HIS A 288 -20.64 -21.93 12.78
CA HIS A 288 -19.30 -22.33 13.20
C HIS A 288 -19.24 -23.32 14.37
N LYS A 289 -20.37 -23.84 14.87
CA LYS A 289 -20.39 -24.80 16.00
C LYS A 289 -19.42 -25.98 15.83
N ALA A 290 -19.37 -26.59 14.65
CA ALA A 290 -18.47 -27.73 14.38
C ALA A 290 -16.98 -27.34 14.28
N LYS A 291 -16.68 -26.04 14.12
CA LYS A 291 -15.31 -25.50 14.02
C LYS A 291 -14.88 -24.81 15.31
N ASP A 292 -15.71 -24.83 16.35
CA ASP A 292 -15.37 -24.23 17.64
C ASP A 292 -14.35 -25.10 18.37
N VAL A 293 -13.10 -24.64 18.38
CA VAL A 293 -11.99 -25.29 19.07
C VAL A 293 -12.11 -25.26 20.59
N HIS A 294 -13.02 -24.45 21.14
CA HIS A 294 -13.29 -24.36 22.57
C HIS A 294 -14.37 -25.36 23.04
N ALA A 295 -14.96 -26.13 22.11
CA ALA A 295 -16.00 -27.11 22.39
C ALA A 295 -17.18 -26.53 23.21
N GLY A 296 -17.57 -25.27 22.96
CA GLY A 296 -18.69 -24.60 23.64
C GLY A 296 -18.42 -24.16 25.08
N THR A 297 -17.20 -24.35 25.61
CA THR A 297 -16.87 -24.03 27.02
C THR A 297 -16.86 -22.53 27.34
N LEU A 298 -16.84 -21.66 26.31
CA LEU A 298 -16.77 -20.21 26.43
C LEU A 298 -18.09 -19.48 26.13
N GLY A 299 -19.19 -20.21 25.93
CA GLY A 299 -20.47 -19.63 25.54
C GLY A 299 -20.54 -19.28 24.05
N THR A 300 -21.53 -18.47 23.67
CA THR A 300 -21.87 -18.17 22.26
C THR A 300 -21.37 -16.82 21.78
N ASP A 301 -20.90 -15.95 22.68
CA ASP A 301 -20.43 -14.59 22.38
C ASP A 301 -19.00 -14.58 21.83
N CYS A 302 -18.80 -15.21 20.67
CA CYS A 302 -17.46 -15.30 20.05
C CYS A 302 -16.83 -13.92 19.79
N LYS A 303 -17.65 -12.87 19.65
CA LYS A 303 -17.23 -11.47 19.39
C LYS A 303 -16.39 -10.85 20.51
N ASP A 304 -16.46 -11.41 21.72
CA ASP A 304 -15.66 -10.94 22.86
C ASP A 304 -14.17 -11.25 22.67
N CYS A 305 -13.84 -12.21 21.81
CA CYS A 305 -12.46 -12.64 21.54
C CYS A 305 -12.10 -12.57 20.04
N HIS A 306 -13.03 -12.96 19.16
CA HIS A 306 -12.82 -13.12 17.73
C HIS A 306 -13.54 -12.05 16.92
N GLN A 307 -12.94 -11.63 15.80
CA GLN A 307 -13.53 -10.66 14.90
C GLN A 307 -13.87 -11.30 13.55
N PRO A 308 -15.03 -11.01 12.92
CA PRO A 308 -15.40 -11.57 11.62
C PRO A 308 -14.42 -11.20 10.47
N ARG A 309 -13.70 -10.07 10.61
CA ARG A 309 -12.68 -9.64 9.64
C ARG A 309 -11.41 -10.50 9.69
N ALA A 310 -11.00 -10.90 10.90
CA ALA A 310 -9.80 -11.70 11.15
C ALA A 310 -10.01 -12.59 12.38
N TRP A 311 -10.18 -13.90 12.15
CA TRP A 311 -10.45 -14.86 13.22
C TRP A 311 -9.22 -15.21 14.06
N LYS A 312 -8.03 -15.09 13.47
CA LYS A 312 -6.73 -15.30 14.11
C LYS A 312 -5.77 -14.15 13.74
N PRO A 313 -5.01 -13.58 14.69
CA PRO A 313 -5.10 -13.82 16.13
C PRO A 313 -6.39 -13.23 16.74
N SER A 314 -6.85 -13.79 17.87
CA SER A 314 -7.98 -13.26 18.63
C SER A 314 -7.56 -11.96 19.32
N GLN A 315 -7.98 -10.81 18.78
CA GLN A 315 -7.61 -9.48 19.31
C GLN A 315 -8.72 -8.80 20.11
N GLY A 316 -9.89 -9.44 20.27
CA GLY A 316 -11.05 -8.82 20.91
C GLY A 316 -10.97 -8.76 22.44
N PHE A 317 -10.21 -9.67 23.07
CA PHE A 317 -10.21 -9.80 24.52
C PHE A 317 -9.12 -8.96 25.19
N ASP A 318 -9.55 -8.01 26.01
CA ASP A 318 -8.66 -7.11 26.75
C ASP A 318 -8.30 -7.67 28.13
N HIS A 319 -7.06 -8.15 28.27
CA HIS A 319 -6.53 -8.66 29.54
C HIS A 319 -6.36 -7.58 30.63
N ALA A 320 -6.34 -6.29 30.28
CA ALA A 320 -6.25 -5.21 31.26
C ALA A 320 -7.48 -5.15 32.19
N LYS A 321 -8.60 -5.73 31.76
CA LYS A 321 -9.83 -5.83 32.56
C LYS A 321 -9.86 -7.03 33.51
N THR A 322 -8.81 -7.84 33.52
CA THR A 322 -8.72 -9.06 34.34
C THR A 322 -7.82 -8.84 35.55
N ARG A 323 -7.83 -9.80 36.49
CA ARG A 323 -6.92 -9.81 37.65
C ARG A 323 -5.45 -10.02 37.27
N PHE A 324 -5.16 -10.41 36.03
CA PHE A 324 -3.80 -10.59 35.52
C PHE A 324 -3.60 -9.78 34.22
N PRO A 325 -3.36 -8.47 34.33
CA PRO A 325 -3.01 -7.66 33.18
C PRO A 325 -1.73 -8.16 32.53
N LEU A 326 -1.74 -8.39 31.21
CA LEU A 326 -0.53 -8.80 30.51
C LEU A 326 0.45 -7.61 30.41
N PHE A 327 1.67 -7.80 30.91
CA PHE A 327 2.74 -6.81 30.87
C PHE A 327 4.09 -7.44 30.48
N GLY A 328 4.99 -6.62 29.96
CA GLY A 328 6.27 -7.09 29.46
C GLY A 328 6.11 -8.18 28.39
N LYS A 329 6.92 -9.23 28.46
CA LYS A 329 6.91 -10.35 27.50
C LYS A 329 5.64 -11.20 27.53
N HIS A 330 4.81 -11.09 28.58
CA HIS A 330 3.53 -11.80 28.64
C HIS A 330 2.50 -11.25 27.64
N ARG A 331 2.68 -10.02 27.14
CA ARG A 331 1.79 -9.45 26.09
C ARG A 331 1.85 -10.20 24.77
N ASP A 332 2.98 -10.84 24.50
CA ASP A 332 3.23 -11.59 23.28
C ASP A 332 2.88 -13.08 23.44
N ALA A 333 2.45 -13.51 24.63
CA ALA A 333 2.14 -14.91 24.90
C ALA A 333 0.86 -15.33 24.18
N ALA A 334 0.92 -16.46 23.46
CA ALA A 334 -0.28 -17.08 22.91
C ALA A 334 -1.22 -17.51 24.05
N CYS A 335 -2.54 -17.43 23.84
CA CYS A 335 -3.52 -17.76 24.87
C CYS A 335 -3.27 -19.14 25.50
N LEU A 336 -3.05 -20.18 24.69
CA LEU A 336 -2.77 -21.55 25.15
C LEU A 336 -1.42 -21.71 25.87
N GLY A 337 -0.56 -20.69 25.87
CA GLY A 337 0.64 -20.63 26.70
C GLY A 337 0.30 -20.61 28.20
N CYS A 338 -0.74 -19.84 28.56
CA CYS A 338 -1.24 -19.67 29.93
C CYS A 338 -2.52 -20.46 30.18
N HIS A 339 -3.42 -20.51 29.20
CA HIS A 339 -4.73 -21.15 29.26
C HIS A 339 -4.63 -22.65 28.95
N LYS A 340 -4.17 -23.45 29.94
CA LYS A 340 -3.99 -24.92 29.82
C LYS A 340 -4.92 -25.70 30.75
N GLY A 341 -5.35 -26.88 30.30
CA GLY A 341 -6.15 -27.83 31.11
C GLY A 341 -7.67 -27.59 31.06
N PRO A 342 -8.47 -28.37 31.82
CA PRO A 342 -9.93 -28.47 31.65
C PRO A 342 -10.74 -27.22 32.03
N LYS A 343 -10.13 -26.25 32.73
CA LYS A 343 -10.74 -24.95 33.08
C LYS A 343 -10.08 -23.81 32.29
N LEU A 344 -9.89 -24.03 30.98
CA LEU A 344 -9.01 -23.27 30.09
C LEU A 344 -9.03 -21.74 30.29
N PHE A 345 -10.13 -21.11 30.71
CA PHE A 345 -10.22 -19.65 30.87
C PHE A 345 -10.77 -19.17 32.23
N ARG A 346 -10.84 -20.03 33.26
CA ARG A 346 -11.35 -19.65 34.60
C ARG A 346 -10.46 -20.17 35.72
N GLY A 347 -10.14 -19.29 36.67
CA GLY A 347 -9.42 -19.65 37.90
C GLY A 347 -7.95 -20.04 37.67
N ILE A 348 -7.29 -19.40 36.70
CA ILE A 348 -5.86 -19.61 36.46
C ILE A 348 -5.07 -18.90 37.56
N ALA A 349 -4.10 -19.62 38.11
CA ALA A 349 -3.21 -19.10 39.14
C ALA A 349 -2.29 -17.99 38.55
N SER A 350 -2.02 -16.96 39.33
CA SER A 350 -1.36 -15.74 38.86
C SER A 350 0.00 -15.46 39.50
N ALA A 351 0.45 -16.29 40.45
CA ALA A 351 1.77 -16.09 41.03
C ALA A 351 2.84 -16.56 40.03
N CYS A 352 3.99 -15.88 40.00
CA CYS A 352 5.07 -16.19 39.06
C CYS A 352 5.48 -17.68 39.13
N ASN A 353 5.58 -18.21 40.35
CA ASN A 353 5.98 -19.60 40.59
C ASN A 353 4.93 -20.63 40.20
N ASP A 354 3.66 -20.28 40.06
CA ASP A 354 2.65 -21.25 39.61
C ASP A 354 2.93 -21.70 38.17
N CYS A 355 3.55 -20.82 37.37
CA CYS A 355 3.91 -21.07 35.98
C CYS A 355 5.41 -21.34 35.80
N HIS A 356 6.27 -20.57 36.47
CA HIS A 356 7.73 -20.54 36.23
C HIS A 356 8.56 -21.30 37.26
N LYS A 357 7.96 -22.15 38.10
CA LYS A 357 8.71 -22.95 39.11
C LYS A 357 9.90 -23.72 38.52
N LYS A 358 9.75 -24.23 37.29
CA LYS A 358 10.79 -25.01 36.61
C LYS A 358 11.87 -24.14 35.98
N ASP A 359 11.56 -22.87 35.72
CA ASP A 359 12.46 -21.90 35.09
C ASP A 359 13.33 -21.17 36.12
N ASP A 360 13.05 -21.31 37.41
CA ASP A 360 13.78 -20.62 38.48
C ASP A 360 15.21 -21.17 38.66
N PRO A 361 16.25 -20.40 38.28
CA PRO A 361 17.65 -20.83 38.45
C PRO A 361 18.08 -20.84 39.93
N HIS A 362 17.33 -20.19 40.82
CA HIS A 362 17.61 -20.15 42.26
C HIS A 362 17.10 -21.40 42.98
N LYS A 363 16.26 -22.22 42.33
CA LYS A 363 15.66 -23.43 42.91
C LYS A 363 14.94 -23.16 44.23
N GLY A 364 14.23 -22.03 44.32
CA GLY A 364 13.46 -21.60 45.49
C GLY A 364 14.28 -21.01 46.64
N ARG A 365 15.61 -20.86 46.49
CA ARG A 365 16.46 -20.33 47.57
C ARG A 365 16.14 -18.90 48.00
N ASN A 366 15.56 -18.10 47.11
CA ASN A 366 15.27 -16.67 47.35
C ASN A 366 13.78 -16.40 47.58
N GLY A 367 13.01 -17.43 47.99
CA GLY A 367 11.57 -17.31 48.17
C GLY A 367 10.77 -17.31 46.85
N ALA A 368 9.49 -16.94 46.95
CA ALA A 368 8.53 -17.00 45.83
C ALA A 368 8.16 -15.63 45.24
N GLU A 369 8.59 -14.54 45.87
CA GLU A 369 8.28 -13.18 45.45
C GLU A 369 9.28 -12.69 44.41
N CYS A 370 9.29 -13.33 43.24
CA CYS A 370 10.23 -13.03 42.15
C CYS A 370 10.21 -11.54 41.75
N GLN A 371 9.04 -10.89 41.83
CA GLN A 371 8.83 -9.48 41.50
C GLN A 371 9.59 -8.49 42.40
N SER A 372 10.11 -8.94 43.55
CA SER A 372 10.98 -8.11 44.41
C SER A 372 12.33 -7.80 43.75
N CYS A 373 12.79 -8.69 42.87
CA CYS A 373 14.10 -8.59 42.22
C CYS A 373 14.04 -8.60 40.70
N HIS A 374 13.05 -9.26 40.10
CA HIS A 374 12.93 -9.45 38.66
C HIS A 374 11.66 -8.79 38.13
N ASN A 375 11.72 -8.30 36.89
CA ASN A 375 10.58 -7.73 36.20
C ASN A 375 10.23 -8.55 34.96
N ALA A 376 8.94 -8.84 34.73
CA ALA A 376 8.49 -9.62 33.58
C ALA A 376 8.73 -8.95 32.21
N ALA A 377 9.12 -7.67 32.19
CA ALA A 377 9.63 -7.02 30.98
C ALA A 377 11.05 -7.48 30.61
N SER A 378 11.92 -7.73 31.61
CA SER A 378 13.30 -8.17 31.41
C SER A 378 13.80 -8.93 32.64
N TRP A 379 13.83 -10.26 32.55
CA TRP A 379 14.26 -11.11 33.66
C TRP A 379 15.76 -10.98 33.98
N LYS A 380 16.56 -10.63 32.96
CA LYS A 380 18.02 -10.41 33.10
C LYS A 380 18.36 -9.12 33.85
N GLN A 381 17.46 -8.14 33.82
CA GLN A 381 17.65 -6.90 34.54
C GLN A 381 17.08 -7.05 35.95
N ILE A 382 17.97 -7.08 36.93
CA ILE A 382 17.59 -7.10 38.34
C ILE A 382 17.18 -5.68 38.73
N SER A 383 15.96 -5.52 39.24
CA SER A 383 15.43 -4.25 39.73
C SER A 383 15.82 -3.95 41.18
N PHE A 384 16.33 -4.96 41.90
CA PHE A 384 16.78 -4.81 43.27
C PHE A 384 18.06 -3.97 43.34
N ASP A 385 18.04 -2.92 44.17
CA ASP A 385 19.14 -2.00 44.37
C ASP A 385 19.51 -1.97 45.86
N HIS A 386 20.70 -2.47 46.19
CA HIS A 386 21.22 -2.50 47.56
C HIS A 386 21.28 -1.12 48.23
N ALA A 387 21.57 -0.05 47.47
CA ALA A 387 21.67 1.30 48.03
C ALA A 387 20.31 1.87 48.45
N LYS A 388 19.22 1.37 47.85
CA LYS A 388 17.85 1.79 48.17
C LYS A 388 17.17 0.85 49.17
N ALA A 389 17.40 -0.46 49.02
CA ALA A 389 16.72 -1.48 49.79
C ALA A 389 17.45 -1.85 51.10
N THR A 390 18.73 -1.51 51.23
CA THR A 390 19.55 -1.93 52.37
C THR A 390 20.43 -0.80 52.89
N ARG A 391 21.04 -1.02 54.06
CA ARG A 391 22.02 -0.10 54.65
C ARG A 391 23.45 -0.32 54.12
N PHE A 392 23.64 -1.25 53.20
CA PHE A 392 24.95 -1.59 52.63
C PHE A 392 24.95 -1.35 51.12
N PRO A 393 25.23 -0.12 50.66
CA PRO A 393 25.40 0.15 49.24
C PRO A 393 26.64 -0.58 48.72
N LEU A 394 26.49 -1.34 47.63
CA LEU A 394 27.64 -1.94 46.95
C LEU A 394 28.43 -0.84 46.23
N LEU A 395 29.54 -0.44 46.82
CA LEU A 395 30.43 0.60 46.31
C LEU A 395 31.75 0.02 45.82
N GLY A 396 32.38 0.72 44.88
CA GLY A 396 33.71 0.38 44.38
C GLY A 396 33.82 -1.05 43.86
N GLY A 397 34.79 -1.80 44.37
CA GLY A 397 35.05 -3.20 43.98
C GLY A 397 33.95 -4.18 44.34
N HIS A 398 32.97 -3.80 45.17
CA HIS A 398 31.83 -4.64 45.52
C HIS A 398 30.68 -4.57 44.51
N ARG A 399 30.65 -3.56 43.63
CA ARG A 399 29.59 -3.36 42.62
C ARG A 399 29.36 -4.56 41.68
N PRO A 400 30.40 -5.19 41.10
CA PRO A 400 30.20 -6.30 40.16
C PRO A 400 29.95 -7.65 40.84
N LEU A 401 29.91 -7.70 42.19
CA LEU A 401 29.74 -8.97 42.89
C LEU A 401 28.34 -9.53 42.70
N THR A 402 28.27 -10.85 42.61
CA THR A 402 26.99 -11.56 42.57
C THR A 402 26.46 -11.77 43.98
N CYS A 403 25.14 -11.93 44.14
CA CYS A 403 24.52 -12.16 45.45
C CYS A 403 25.19 -13.32 46.22
N LYS A 404 25.53 -14.41 45.52
CA LYS A 404 26.16 -15.61 46.11
C LYS A 404 27.58 -15.38 46.63
N SER A 405 28.23 -14.29 46.21
CA SER A 405 29.55 -13.92 46.70
C SER A 405 29.51 -13.47 48.17
N CYS A 406 28.36 -12.99 48.64
CA CYS A 406 28.14 -12.55 50.02
C CYS A 406 27.11 -13.43 50.75
N HIS A 407 26.00 -13.77 50.08
CA HIS A 407 24.91 -14.56 50.64
C HIS A 407 25.08 -16.05 50.33
N LYS A 408 25.31 -16.86 51.36
CA LYS A 408 25.44 -18.32 51.23
C LYS A 408 24.08 -19.01 51.28
N ASN A 409 23.08 -18.35 51.86
CA ASN A 409 21.73 -18.85 52.04
C ASN A 409 20.71 -17.93 51.36
N ASP A 410 19.44 -18.00 51.79
CA ASP A 410 18.38 -17.11 51.31
C ASP A 410 18.75 -15.65 51.59
N ALA A 411 19.08 -14.90 50.53
CA ALA A 411 19.48 -13.50 50.63
C ALA A 411 18.37 -12.61 51.21
N HIS A 412 17.10 -13.02 51.16
CA HIS A 412 15.98 -12.28 51.75
C HIS A 412 15.92 -12.42 53.27
N ARG A 413 16.53 -13.48 53.83
CA ARG A 413 16.45 -13.80 55.27
C ARG A 413 17.80 -13.73 55.97
N GLU A 414 18.90 -13.89 55.24
CA GLU A 414 20.25 -13.91 55.77
C GLU A 414 20.70 -12.50 56.19
N LYS A 415 21.07 -12.36 57.47
CA LYS A 415 21.64 -11.13 58.03
C LYS A 415 23.16 -11.24 58.06
N LEU A 416 23.84 -10.45 57.23
CA LEU A 416 25.30 -10.37 57.18
C LEU A 416 25.81 -9.21 58.05
N ASP A 417 26.95 -9.40 58.69
CA ASP A 417 27.69 -8.32 59.34
C ASP A 417 28.41 -7.48 58.28
N MET A 418 28.21 -6.16 58.33
CA MET A 418 28.67 -5.20 57.33
C MET A 418 30.06 -4.64 57.63
N GLN A 419 30.71 -5.08 58.72
CA GLN A 419 32.09 -4.69 58.99
C GLN A 419 33.06 -5.33 58.00
N CYS A 420 34.04 -4.56 57.52
CA CYS A 420 35.02 -5.01 56.53
C CYS A 420 35.71 -6.31 56.94
N VAL A 421 36.09 -6.41 58.23
CA VAL A 421 36.77 -7.57 58.79
C VAL A 421 35.94 -8.85 58.75
N SER A 422 34.60 -8.75 58.78
CA SER A 422 33.71 -9.90 58.78
C SER A 422 33.72 -10.65 57.44
N CYS A 423 34.23 -10.01 56.38
CA CYS A 423 34.47 -10.64 55.09
C CYS A 423 35.96 -10.72 54.71
N HIS A 424 36.81 -9.83 55.23
CA HIS A 424 38.20 -9.68 54.78
C HIS A 424 39.27 -10.06 55.81
N ALA A 425 38.92 -10.55 57.01
CA ALA A 425 39.89 -10.88 58.06
C ALA A 425 41.01 -11.81 57.58
N GLU A 426 40.69 -12.87 56.82
CA GLU A 426 41.69 -13.83 56.33
C GLU A 426 42.66 -13.24 55.32
N LYS A 427 42.32 -12.09 54.71
CA LYS A 427 43.12 -11.40 53.70
C LYS A 427 43.79 -10.14 54.24
N ASP A 428 43.71 -9.88 55.54
CA ASP A 428 44.32 -8.70 56.16
C ASP A 428 45.84 -8.85 56.26
N PRO A 429 46.64 -8.08 55.48
CA PRO A 429 48.10 -8.15 55.56
C PRO A 429 48.64 -7.53 56.87
N HIS A 430 47.83 -6.79 57.62
CA HIS A 430 48.23 -6.14 58.87
C HIS A 430 48.05 -7.04 60.10
N GLN A 431 47.51 -8.26 59.91
CA GLN A 431 47.33 -9.26 60.97
C GLN A 431 46.53 -8.71 62.17
N GLY A 432 45.53 -7.86 61.91
CA GLY A 432 44.67 -7.27 62.94
C GLY A 432 45.32 -6.18 63.80
N LYS A 433 46.58 -5.81 63.57
CA LYS A 433 47.32 -4.84 64.41
C LYS A 433 46.83 -3.39 64.29
N LEU A 434 46.04 -3.07 63.26
CA LEU A 434 45.51 -1.73 63.00
C LEU A 434 44.02 -1.56 63.39
N GLY A 435 43.41 -2.56 64.03
CA GLY A 435 42.01 -2.54 64.44
C GLY A 435 41.02 -2.83 63.30
N ARG A 436 39.73 -2.60 63.55
CA ARG A 436 38.61 -3.00 62.65
C ARG A 436 38.13 -1.89 61.71
N ASP A 437 38.60 -0.66 61.91
CA ASP A 437 38.18 0.51 61.15
C ASP A 437 39.04 0.71 59.90
N CYS A 438 38.90 -0.23 58.95
CA CYS A 438 39.66 -0.25 57.71
C CYS A 438 39.43 1.01 56.85
N ALA A 439 38.25 1.63 56.97
CA ALA A 439 37.83 2.79 56.19
C ALA A 439 38.64 4.07 56.50
N ARG A 440 39.43 4.07 57.58
CA ARG A 440 40.37 5.17 57.90
C ARG A 440 41.48 5.34 56.87
N CYS A 441 41.86 4.25 56.22
CA CYS A 441 42.98 4.23 55.29
C CYS A 441 42.57 3.69 53.92
N HIS A 442 41.69 2.70 53.87
CA HIS A 442 41.27 2.05 52.64
C HIS A 442 39.91 2.54 52.18
N VAL A 443 39.73 2.62 50.86
CA VAL A 443 38.44 2.92 50.23
C VAL A 443 37.84 1.66 49.61
N ALA A 444 36.52 1.61 49.52
CA ALA A 444 35.78 0.46 48.98
C ALA A 444 36.09 0.14 47.49
N ASP A 445 36.74 1.05 46.77
CA ASP A 445 37.20 0.85 45.39
C ASP A 445 38.34 -0.17 45.28
N SER A 446 39.38 -0.03 46.10
CA SER A 446 40.54 -0.91 46.07
C SER A 446 41.34 -0.84 47.37
N TRP A 447 41.78 -2.00 47.86
CA TRP A 447 42.70 -2.12 48.99
C TRP A 447 44.05 -1.44 48.74
N THR A 448 44.50 -1.36 47.49
CA THR A 448 45.77 -0.69 47.13
C THR A 448 45.65 0.84 47.09
N LYS A 449 44.43 1.37 47.03
CA LYS A 449 44.20 2.82 47.07
C LYS A 449 44.05 3.24 48.52
N VAL A 450 45.14 3.76 49.07
CA VAL A 450 45.19 4.27 50.45
C VAL A 450 45.01 5.78 50.44
N VAL A 451 44.08 6.28 51.23
CA VAL A 451 43.81 7.72 51.39
C VAL A 451 43.92 8.06 52.86
N VAL A 452 44.99 8.79 53.22
CA VAL A 452 45.22 9.28 54.59
C VAL A 452 45.38 10.79 54.54
N ASP A 453 44.51 11.50 55.25
CA ASP A 453 44.59 12.96 55.37
C ASP A 453 45.58 13.35 56.47
N HIS A 454 46.81 13.67 56.08
CA HIS A 454 47.85 14.10 57.02
C HIS A 454 47.57 15.45 57.67
N ASN A 455 46.67 16.28 57.13
CA ASN A 455 46.28 17.56 57.76
C ASN A 455 45.51 17.35 59.08
N ARG A 456 44.98 16.15 59.29
CA ARG A 456 44.28 15.73 60.52
C ARG A 456 45.17 14.90 61.44
N THR A 457 46.48 14.87 61.18
CA THR A 457 47.45 14.14 61.99
C THR A 457 48.35 15.09 62.76
N ALA A 458 49.10 14.56 63.72
CA ALA A 458 50.07 15.32 64.51
C ALA A 458 51.33 15.75 63.71
N PHE A 459 51.38 15.48 62.40
CA PHE A 459 52.43 15.94 61.49
C PHE A 459 51.82 16.29 60.12
N PRO A 460 51.29 17.52 59.95
CA PRO A 460 50.79 17.99 58.67
C PRO A 460 51.91 18.05 57.63
N LEU A 461 51.68 17.46 56.45
CA LEU A 461 52.66 17.54 55.36
C LEU A 461 52.62 18.97 54.78
N LEU A 462 53.69 19.73 55.03
CA LEU A 462 53.87 21.10 54.53
C LEU A 462 54.96 21.15 53.47
N GLY A 463 54.76 22.00 52.46
CA GLY A 463 55.75 22.22 51.40
C GLY A 463 56.05 20.93 50.61
N ARG A 464 57.33 20.63 50.38
CA ARG A 464 57.74 19.48 49.57
C ARG A 464 57.42 18.12 50.20
N HIS A 465 57.12 18.07 51.50
CA HIS A 465 56.69 16.84 52.16
C HIS A 465 55.35 16.31 51.63
N GLN A 466 54.51 17.16 51.02
CA GLN A 466 53.22 16.77 50.44
C GLN A 466 53.33 15.81 49.25
N VAL A 467 54.46 15.80 48.56
CA VAL A 467 54.71 14.94 47.39
C VAL A 467 55.68 13.79 47.70
N THR A 468 55.98 13.58 48.99
CA THR A 468 56.88 12.50 49.41
C THR A 468 56.11 11.19 49.47
N GLU A 469 56.71 10.11 48.97
CA GLU A 469 56.12 8.78 49.08
C GLU A 469 56.03 8.34 50.55
N CYS A 470 54.96 7.63 50.93
CA CYS A 470 54.73 7.22 52.32
C CYS A 470 55.93 6.49 52.95
N LYS A 471 56.64 5.66 52.18
CA LYS A 471 57.83 4.91 52.62
C LYS A 471 59.01 5.80 53.05
N GLY A 472 59.02 7.06 52.60
CA GLY A 472 60.02 8.05 52.98
C GLY A 472 59.89 8.51 54.43
N CYS A 473 58.68 8.41 55.00
CA CYS A 473 58.40 8.77 56.40
C CYS A 473 58.11 7.53 57.25
N HIS A 474 57.43 6.53 56.69
CA HIS A 474 57.06 5.30 57.34
C HIS A 474 57.94 4.16 56.86
N THR A 475 58.94 3.80 57.69
CA THR A 475 59.91 2.75 57.37
C THR A 475 59.41 1.35 57.70
N ASP A 476 58.39 1.24 58.56
CA ASP A 476 57.70 -0.01 58.86
C ASP A 476 56.39 -0.18 58.06
N LYS A 477 55.95 -1.43 57.93
CA LYS A 477 54.71 -1.79 57.24
C LYS A 477 53.45 -1.52 58.06
N LEU A 478 53.58 -1.14 59.32
CA LEU A 478 52.47 -0.78 60.20
C LEU A 478 52.14 0.73 60.09
N TYR A 479 52.99 1.51 59.42
CA TYR A 479 52.88 2.95 59.25
C TYR A 479 52.73 3.69 60.59
N GLN A 480 53.37 3.18 61.65
CA GLN A 480 53.33 3.77 63.00
C GLN A 480 54.66 4.44 63.36
N GLY A 481 54.63 5.36 64.31
CA GLY A 481 55.85 5.84 64.99
C GLY A 481 56.86 6.64 64.14
N ALA A 482 56.46 7.17 62.98
CA ALA A 482 57.36 7.99 62.16
C ALA A 482 57.94 9.17 62.96
N PRO A 483 59.27 9.39 62.93
CA PRO A 483 59.89 10.48 63.68
C PRO A 483 59.47 11.84 63.09
N LYS A 484 59.22 12.82 63.98
CA LYS A 484 58.72 14.15 63.60
C LYS A 484 59.79 15.23 63.59
N ALA A 485 60.92 15.01 64.26
CA ALA A 485 61.99 16.00 64.34
C ALA A 485 62.73 16.09 63.00
N CYS A 486 63.01 17.31 62.53
CA CYS A 486 63.68 17.54 61.23
C CYS A 486 64.99 16.76 61.10
N VAL A 487 65.82 16.78 62.15
CA VAL A 487 67.11 16.10 62.20
C VAL A 487 67.00 14.58 62.04
N ALA A 488 65.89 13.96 62.47
CA ALA A 488 65.71 12.52 62.38
C ALA A 488 65.65 12.02 60.92
N CYS A 489 65.26 12.89 59.99
CA CYS A 489 65.21 12.60 58.56
C CYS A 489 66.31 13.33 57.77
N HIS A 490 66.74 14.51 58.21
CA HIS A 490 67.63 15.40 57.46
C HIS A 490 69.05 15.51 58.01
N VAL A 491 69.48 14.64 58.94
CA VAL A 491 70.85 14.64 59.48
C VAL A 491 71.94 14.62 58.39
N LYS A 492 71.71 13.89 57.28
CA LYS A 492 72.67 13.81 56.16
C LYS A 492 72.67 15.04 55.26
N ASN A 493 71.64 15.88 55.36
CA ASN A 493 71.47 17.08 54.54
C ASN A 493 71.89 18.35 55.29
N ASP A 494 72.34 18.23 56.54
CA ASP A 494 72.77 19.37 57.32
C ASP A 494 74.12 19.91 56.84
N SER A 495 74.08 21.03 56.12
CA SER A 495 75.27 21.74 55.64
C SER A 495 76.13 22.32 56.77
N HIS A 496 75.57 22.48 57.98
CA HIS A 496 76.24 23.09 59.12
C HIS A 496 76.99 22.06 59.98
N SER A 497 76.92 20.78 59.63
CA SER A 497 77.61 19.70 60.36
C SER A 497 77.32 19.68 61.87
N GLY A 498 76.09 20.02 62.28
CA GLY A 498 75.64 20.06 63.67
C GLY A 498 76.11 21.27 64.48
N LYS A 499 76.69 22.30 63.87
CA LYS A 499 77.16 23.53 64.54
C LYS A 499 76.04 24.46 64.98
N LEU A 500 74.90 24.42 64.31
CA LEU A 500 73.75 25.31 64.54
C LEU A 500 72.57 24.63 65.26
N GLY A 501 72.83 23.57 66.04
CA GLY A 501 71.79 22.89 66.82
C GLY A 501 70.84 22.04 65.96
N GLN A 502 69.85 21.42 66.62
CA GLN A 502 68.91 20.50 65.98
C GLN A 502 67.55 21.12 65.65
N LYS A 503 67.28 22.35 66.10
CA LYS A 503 66.04 23.10 65.86
C LYS A 503 66.10 23.85 64.53
N CYS A 504 66.13 23.10 63.45
CA CYS A 504 66.26 23.61 62.09
C CYS A 504 65.18 24.65 61.75
N GLU A 505 63.97 24.51 62.30
CA GLU A 505 62.81 25.38 62.11
C GLU A 505 63.02 26.83 62.59
N THR A 506 64.06 27.08 63.38
CA THR A 506 64.45 28.44 63.81
C THR A 506 64.96 29.27 62.63
N CYS A 507 65.63 28.60 61.68
CA CYS A 507 66.32 29.23 60.56
C CYS A 507 65.85 28.73 59.18
N HIS A 508 65.07 27.65 59.13
CA HIS A 508 64.62 27.03 57.89
C HIS A 508 63.12 26.74 57.94
N ASN A 509 62.49 26.63 56.76
CA ASN A 509 61.07 26.27 56.66
C ASN A 509 60.86 25.03 55.77
N ALA A 510 59.71 24.37 55.95
CA ALA A 510 59.35 23.15 55.22
C ALA A 510 59.08 23.34 53.71
N ARG A 511 59.01 24.58 53.20
CA ARG A 511 58.87 24.86 51.76
C ARG A 511 60.22 24.83 51.05
N SER A 512 61.24 25.45 51.64
CA SER A 512 62.62 25.40 51.16
C SER A 512 63.60 25.77 52.27
N TRP A 513 64.72 25.05 52.32
CA TRP A 513 65.85 25.33 53.22
C TRP A 513 66.40 26.75 53.02
N SER A 514 66.33 27.31 51.81
CA SER A 514 66.90 28.63 51.49
C SER A 514 65.93 29.81 51.64
N LEU A 515 64.65 29.58 51.95
CA LEU A 515 63.60 30.59 51.81
C LEU A 515 63.22 31.29 53.13
N TRP A 516 63.74 30.83 54.26
CA TRP A 516 63.61 31.52 55.54
C TRP A 516 64.93 32.20 55.88
N GLU A 517 64.91 33.51 56.11
CA GLU A 517 66.08 34.28 56.49
C GLU A 517 65.99 34.59 57.98
N PHE A 518 66.84 33.92 58.76
CA PHE A 518 67.09 34.30 60.14
C PHE A 518 67.76 35.67 60.17
N ASP A 519 67.13 36.63 60.84
CA ASP A 519 67.65 37.99 61.00
C ASP A 519 68.32 38.12 62.37
N HIS A 520 69.65 38.09 62.37
CA HIS A 520 70.45 38.10 63.61
C HIS A 520 70.19 39.36 64.45
N ALA A 521 69.88 40.50 63.83
CA ALA A 521 69.61 41.76 64.53
C ALA A 521 68.23 41.79 65.19
N LYS A 522 67.23 41.14 64.58
CA LYS A 522 65.86 41.09 65.14
C LYS A 522 65.64 39.94 66.10
N GLN A 523 66.35 38.82 65.90
CA GLN A 523 66.08 37.58 66.62
C GLN A 523 67.14 37.27 67.69
N THR A 524 68.19 38.08 67.80
CA THR A 524 69.19 37.99 68.87
C THR A 524 69.52 39.36 69.44
N HIS A 525 70.29 39.38 70.54
CA HIS A 525 70.79 40.62 71.15
C HIS A 525 72.12 41.11 70.54
N PHE A 526 72.51 40.59 69.37
CA PHE A 526 73.79 40.89 68.74
C PHE A 526 73.60 41.20 67.25
N PRO A 527 73.42 42.47 66.85
CA PRO A 527 73.36 42.81 65.43
C PRO A 527 74.73 42.66 64.77
N LEU A 528 74.79 41.97 63.63
CA LEU A 528 76.01 41.84 62.83
C LEU A 528 76.26 43.15 62.09
N ILE A 529 77.09 44.02 62.65
CA ILE A 529 77.43 45.35 62.12
C ILE A 529 78.94 45.50 61.89
N GLY A 530 79.33 46.39 60.98
CA GLY A 530 80.73 46.67 60.68
C GLY A 530 81.41 45.45 60.05
N ALA A 531 82.57 45.05 60.57
CA ALA A 531 83.35 43.93 60.03
C ALA A 531 82.62 42.56 60.13
N HIS A 532 81.54 42.48 60.91
CA HIS A 532 80.77 41.25 61.11
C HIS A 532 79.63 41.07 60.09
N GLU A 533 79.27 42.08 59.29
CA GLU A 533 78.11 42.06 58.38
C GLU A 533 78.18 40.97 57.31
N SER A 534 79.38 40.66 56.80
CA SER A 534 79.60 39.69 55.73
C SER A 534 80.02 38.30 56.23
N LEU A 535 80.06 38.08 57.55
CA LEU A 535 80.49 36.80 58.11
C LEU A 535 79.39 35.74 57.97
N LYS A 536 79.79 34.50 57.71
CA LYS A 536 78.87 33.35 57.72
C LYS A 536 78.74 32.83 59.15
N CYS A 537 77.64 32.15 59.45
CA CYS A 537 77.36 31.58 60.77
C CYS A 537 78.53 30.76 61.33
N ASP A 538 79.18 29.95 60.49
CA ASP A 538 80.30 29.07 60.89
C ASP A 538 81.58 29.83 61.30
N ASN A 539 81.71 31.10 60.91
CA ASN A 539 82.83 31.95 61.35
C ASN A 539 82.75 32.23 62.86
N CYS A 540 81.54 32.27 63.43
CA CYS A 540 81.30 32.49 64.85
C CYS A 540 80.97 31.16 65.56
N HIS A 541 80.07 30.36 65.01
CA HIS A 541 79.64 29.07 65.54
C HIS A 541 80.56 27.94 65.10
N LYS A 542 81.80 27.92 65.61
CA LYS A 542 82.84 26.97 65.17
C LYS A 542 82.65 25.55 65.70
N THR A 543 81.98 25.38 66.83
CA THR A 543 81.83 24.10 67.55
C THR A 543 80.42 23.54 67.48
N ALA A 544 80.31 22.22 67.34
CA ALA A 544 79.03 21.52 67.36
C ALA A 544 78.35 21.65 68.73
N ARG A 545 77.08 22.06 68.74
CA ARG A 545 76.24 22.13 69.94
C ARG A 545 74.88 21.48 69.63
N LYS A 546 74.40 20.63 70.53
CA LYS A 546 73.12 19.91 70.34
C LYS A 546 71.91 20.81 70.61
N ASP A 547 72.04 21.69 71.62
CA ASP A 547 70.93 22.47 72.16
C ASP A 547 71.17 23.97 71.98
N ASP A 548 71.62 24.68 73.02
CA ASP A 548 71.82 26.12 72.97
C ASP A 548 73.04 26.47 72.12
N ILE A 549 72.79 27.24 71.06
CA ILE A 549 73.80 27.74 70.13
C ILE A 549 74.32 29.13 70.51
N ALA A 550 73.73 29.77 71.53
CA ALA A 550 74.13 31.10 71.98
C ALA A 550 75.62 31.14 72.36
N LEU A 551 76.29 32.18 71.90
CA LEU A 551 77.68 32.46 72.22
C LEU A 551 77.75 33.62 73.23
N PRO A 552 78.80 33.67 74.08
CA PRO A 552 79.05 34.86 74.88
C PRO A 552 79.23 36.10 73.99
N LEU A 553 78.54 37.20 74.33
CA LEU A 553 78.48 38.41 73.49
C LEU A 553 79.64 39.40 73.72
N ALA A 554 80.52 39.14 74.67
CA ALA A 554 81.66 40.00 74.94
C ALA A 554 82.72 39.84 73.83
N CYS A 555 83.23 40.93 73.27
CA CYS A 555 84.17 40.90 72.14
C CYS A 555 85.39 40.01 72.43
N GLY A 556 85.96 40.09 73.64
CA GLY A 556 87.11 39.30 74.05
C GLY A 556 86.83 37.79 74.15
N SER A 557 85.58 37.36 74.23
CA SER A 557 85.23 35.93 74.18
C SER A 557 85.41 35.31 72.80
N CYS A 558 85.44 36.12 71.74
CA CYS A 558 85.70 35.68 70.37
C CYS A 558 87.07 36.12 69.85
N HIS A 559 87.58 37.27 70.33
CA HIS A 559 88.81 37.92 69.87
C HIS A 559 89.94 37.88 70.89
N SER A 560 89.93 36.94 71.85
CA SER A 560 91.01 36.82 72.84
C SER A 560 92.39 36.63 72.22
N GLY A 561 92.47 36.01 71.04
CA GLY A 561 93.72 35.85 70.29
C GLY A 561 94.19 37.10 69.55
N ASP A 562 93.32 38.09 69.40
CA ASP A 562 93.61 39.37 68.73
C ASP A 562 93.96 40.48 69.74
N ASP A 563 93.80 40.22 71.04
CA ASP A 563 94.06 41.20 72.11
C ASP A 563 95.56 41.39 72.37
N ILE A 564 96.12 42.48 71.84
CA ILE A 564 97.52 42.88 72.06
C ILE A 564 97.82 43.33 73.49
N HIS A 565 96.79 43.57 74.32
CA HIS A 565 96.95 43.99 75.70
C HIS A 565 97.12 42.79 76.65
N ASN A 566 97.13 41.56 76.13
CA ASN A 566 97.30 40.32 76.89
C ASN A 566 96.30 40.20 78.06
N GLY A 567 95.05 40.63 77.86
CA GLY A 567 93.98 40.53 78.84
C GLY A 567 93.97 41.61 79.94
N ALA A 568 94.86 42.60 79.90
CA ALA A 568 95.00 43.62 80.95
C ALA A 568 93.71 44.44 81.21
N PHE A 569 92.83 44.58 80.21
CA PHE A 569 91.61 45.39 80.29
C PHE A 569 90.31 44.56 80.34
N GLY A 570 90.41 43.24 80.54
CA GLY A 570 89.28 42.32 80.52
C GLY A 570 88.71 42.08 79.12
N ASN A 571 87.53 41.47 79.04
CA ASN A 571 86.95 40.97 77.78
C ASN A 571 85.95 41.92 77.09
N ARG A 572 85.73 43.12 77.65
CA ARG A 572 84.78 44.13 77.14
C ARG A 572 85.48 45.15 76.25
N CYS A 573 86.04 44.66 75.16
CA CYS A 573 86.82 45.45 74.20
C CYS A 573 85.97 46.56 73.55
N GLU A 574 84.65 46.38 73.45
CA GLU A 574 83.69 47.34 72.90
C GLU A 574 83.61 48.67 73.66
N ARG A 575 84.18 48.74 74.88
CA ARG A 575 84.28 49.98 75.65
C ARG A 575 85.31 50.94 75.05
N CYS A 576 86.32 50.40 74.40
CA CYS A 576 87.45 51.17 73.87
C CYS A 576 87.54 51.08 72.34
N HIS A 577 87.06 50.00 71.75
CA HIS A 577 87.18 49.71 70.32
C HIS A 577 85.81 49.65 69.63
N SER A 578 85.79 49.94 68.33
CA SER A 578 84.57 49.83 67.51
C SER A 578 84.41 48.44 66.88
N SER A 579 83.17 48.10 66.51
CA SER A 579 82.85 46.87 65.75
C SER A 579 83.34 46.90 64.29
N THR A 580 83.85 48.04 63.83
CA THR A 580 84.41 48.20 62.47
C THR A 580 85.90 47.84 62.44
N SER A 581 86.65 48.20 63.48
CA SER A 581 88.09 47.96 63.56
C SER A 581 88.60 48.09 64.99
N PHE A 582 89.41 47.11 65.45
CA PHE A 582 90.13 47.18 66.72
C PHE A 582 91.23 48.24 66.75
N LYS A 583 91.64 48.78 65.59
CA LYS A 583 92.58 49.91 65.54
C LYS A 583 91.91 51.24 65.85
N ASP A 584 90.58 51.29 65.78
CA ASP A 584 89.82 52.51 66.01
C ASP A 584 89.50 52.59 67.49
N ILE A 585 89.98 53.66 68.14
CA ILE A 585 89.74 53.93 69.56
C ILE A 585 88.55 54.90 69.67
N LEU A 586 87.57 54.56 70.48
CA LEU A 586 86.38 55.38 70.69
C LEU A 586 86.77 56.69 71.40
N PRO A 587 86.26 57.85 70.96
CA PRO A 587 86.71 59.17 71.44
C PRO A 587 86.49 59.45 72.93
N ASN A 588 85.78 58.57 73.66
CA ASN A 588 85.51 58.67 75.10
C ASN A 588 86.05 57.48 75.92
N SER A 589 86.99 56.70 75.39
CA SER A 589 87.63 55.62 76.16
C SER A 589 88.61 56.23 77.19
N ARG A 590 88.24 56.17 78.48
CA ARG A 590 89.16 56.42 79.60
C ARG A 590 89.43 55.14 80.36
#